data_AF-A0A7Y7I2N0-F1
#
_entry.id   AF-A0A7Y7I2N0-F1
#
_cell.length_a   1.000
_cell.length_b   1.000
_cell.length_c   1.000
_cell.angle_alpha   90.00
_cell.angle_beta   90.00
_cell.angle_gamma   90.00
#
_symmetry.space_group_name_H-M   'P 1'
#
loop_
_entity.id
_entity.type
_entity.pdbx_description
1 polymer ?
#
loop_
_entity_poly.entity_id
_entity_poly.type
_entity_poly.pdbx_seq_one_letter_code
_entity_poly.pdbx_strand_id
1 'polypeptide(L)'
;MRIALLAFVAGASLLTGCAANLKSVRDFADETKKISAAFDPLLAATVEQCRQKVETKLLYAGGPVRSFKPEEIARTADDTCKSVAEKNATARKIDAVLFDYADKLSALAGDGVASSVDDDYDGLSKKLAGFEEIPKEKLAAVTALAKFLTRTAIAQAQKQAVAEALDHEEAVGVLGDALVLYARRAYGGFLADSKREIGIYSDALRDGSIAASPLLAKLQLMELHKKSLAIAEREKVISSLEKSVAQMKESLKDLRKNLDQLSDKQRREEVVKLAKEVRALYQQLDKAF
;
A
#
# COMPACT_ATOMS: atom_id res chain seq x y z
N MET A 1 -53.92 -2.99 60.72
CA MET A 1 -54.04 -4.39 60.25
C MET A 1 -53.19 -4.51 58.98
N ARG A 2 -52.22 -5.45 58.96
CA ARG A 2 -51.27 -5.80 57.86
C ARG A 2 -50.11 -4.80 57.64
N ILE A 3 -48.90 -5.01 58.19
CA ILE A 3 -47.78 -5.96 57.88
C ILE A 3 -46.86 -5.48 56.73
N ALA A 4 -45.67 -5.03 57.14
CA ALA A 4 -44.29 -5.16 56.63
C ALA A 4 -43.95 -5.52 55.15
N LEU A 5 -42.93 -4.82 54.61
CA LEU A 5 -41.63 -5.30 54.05
C LEU A 5 -40.95 -4.08 53.36
N LEU A 6 -39.91 -3.43 53.89
CA LEU A 6 -38.48 -3.78 53.86
C LEU A 6 -37.99 -4.44 52.56
N ALA A 7 -37.15 -3.69 51.82
CA ALA A 7 -35.85 -4.10 51.27
C ALA A 7 -35.62 -3.74 49.78
N PHE A 8 -34.47 -3.08 49.55
CA PHE A 8 -33.54 -3.34 48.45
C PHE A 8 -34.04 -3.19 47.00
N VAL A 9 -33.67 -2.09 46.33
CA VAL A 9 -32.84 -2.11 45.10
C VAL A 9 -32.07 -0.79 45.02
N ALA A 10 -30.97 -0.71 45.77
CA ALA A 10 -29.82 0.06 45.34
C ALA A 10 -29.04 -0.84 44.38
N GLY A 11 -28.91 -0.45 43.12
CA GLY A 11 -28.05 -1.17 42.16
C GLY A 11 -28.73 -1.47 40.83
N ALA A 12 -28.75 -0.49 39.92
CA ALA A 12 -28.95 -0.74 38.50
C ALA A 12 -28.33 0.34 37.59
N SER A 13 -27.20 0.94 38.00
CA SER A 13 -26.49 1.95 37.19
C SER A 13 -25.04 1.58 36.85
N LEU A 14 -24.64 0.31 37.00
CA LEU A 14 -23.25 -0.15 36.74
C LEU A 14 -23.16 -1.30 35.72
N LEU A 15 -24.04 -1.30 34.71
CA LEU A 15 -23.93 -2.21 33.56
C LEU A 15 -23.90 -1.47 32.21
N THR A 16 -23.40 -0.23 32.17
CA THR A 16 -22.65 0.20 30.99
C THR A 16 -21.29 -0.46 31.07
N GLY A 17 -21.22 -1.72 30.64
CA GLY A 17 -19.94 -2.40 30.43
C GLY A 17 -19.06 -1.47 29.60
N CYS A 18 -17.90 -1.12 30.15
CA CYS A 18 -16.91 -0.28 29.51
C CYS A 18 -16.42 -0.94 28.23
N ALA A 19 -17.10 -0.71 27.10
CA ALA A 19 -16.45 -0.77 25.81
C ALA A 19 -15.28 0.20 25.89
N ALA A 20 -14.05 -0.33 26.01
CA ALA A 20 -12.87 0.49 25.97
C ALA A 20 -12.90 1.19 24.61
N ASN A 21 -13.11 2.51 24.59
CA ASN A 21 -13.15 3.27 23.35
C ASN A 21 -11.72 3.35 22.80
N LEU A 22 -11.28 2.29 22.12
CA LEU A 22 -9.94 2.16 21.50
C LEU A 22 -9.89 2.93 20.19
N LYS A 23 -10.30 4.20 20.23
CA LYS A 23 -10.41 5.05 19.04
C LYS A 23 -9.08 5.20 18.31
N SER A 24 -7.98 5.34 19.04
CA SER A 24 -6.64 5.46 18.43
C SER A 24 -6.29 4.22 17.60
N VAL A 25 -6.62 3.03 18.08
CA VAL A 25 -6.37 1.76 17.39
C VAL A 25 -7.25 1.64 16.15
N ARG A 26 -8.53 2.01 16.23
CA ARG A 26 -9.42 2.07 15.07
C ARG A 26 -8.96 3.08 14.02
N ASP A 27 -8.63 4.30 14.46
CA ASP A 27 -8.13 5.36 13.57
C ASP A 27 -6.82 4.88 12.88
N PHE A 28 -5.92 4.22 13.62
CA PHE A 28 -4.69 3.66 13.06
C PHE A 28 -4.99 2.59 12.00
N ALA A 29 -5.85 1.63 12.34
CA ALA A 29 -6.25 0.58 11.42
C ALA A 29 -6.88 1.14 10.15
N ASP A 30 -7.77 2.13 10.26
CA ASP A 30 -8.42 2.77 9.12
C ASP A 30 -7.40 3.49 8.21
N GLU A 31 -6.40 4.15 8.78
CA GLU A 31 -5.33 4.76 8.00
C GLU A 31 -4.38 3.71 7.37
N THR A 32 -4.09 2.60 8.04
CA THR A 32 -3.33 1.48 7.45
C THR A 32 -4.06 0.85 6.26
N LYS A 33 -5.39 0.65 6.34
CA LYS A 33 -6.20 0.19 5.21
C LYS A 33 -6.10 1.13 4.01
N LYS A 34 -6.09 2.44 4.24
CA LYS A 34 -5.93 3.44 3.18
C LYS A 34 -4.54 3.40 2.56
N ILE A 35 -3.47 3.18 3.36
CA ILE A 35 -2.12 2.95 2.82
C ILE A 35 -2.11 1.70 1.93
N SER A 36 -2.77 0.63 2.36
CA SER A 36 -2.87 -0.59 1.55
C SER A 36 -3.56 -0.32 0.20
N ALA A 37 -4.74 0.30 0.22
CA ALA A 37 -5.47 0.66 -1.00
C ALA A 37 -4.71 1.61 -1.95
N ALA A 38 -3.71 2.36 -1.44
CA ALA A 38 -2.85 3.22 -2.26
C ALA A 38 -1.86 2.43 -3.14
N PHE A 39 -1.62 1.14 -2.87
CA PHE A 39 -0.73 0.31 -3.69
C PHE A 39 -1.35 -0.14 -5.01
N ASP A 40 -2.65 -0.38 -5.06
CA ASP A 40 -3.33 -0.83 -6.29
C ASP A 40 -3.08 0.06 -7.52
N PRO A 41 -3.26 1.40 -7.45
CA PRO A 41 -2.96 2.28 -8.60
C PRO A 41 -1.47 2.27 -8.96
N LEU A 42 -0.57 2.15 -7.97
CA LEU A 42 0.88 2.05 -8.22
C LEU A 42 1.24 0.75 -8.96
N LEU A 43 0.67 -0.38 -8.55
CA LEU A 43 0.90 -1.68 -9.19
C LEU A 43 0.32 -1.69 -10.61
N ALA A 44 -0.87 -1.14 -10.82
CA ALA A 44 -1.44 -0.98 -12.16
C ALA A 44 -0.53 -0.10 -13.04
N ALA A 45 -0.13 1.07 -12.54
CA ALA A 45 0.72 2.00 -13.26
C ALA A 45 2.10 1.41 -13.61
N THR A 46 2.63 0.50 -12.80
CA THR A 46 3.90 -0.19 -13.09
C THR A 46 3.83 -1.00 -14.40
N VAL A 47 2.73 -1.73 -14.63
CA VAL A 47 2.54 -2.47 -15.88
C VAL A 47 2.37 -1.50 -17.05
N GLU A 48 1.62 -0.43 -16.86
CA GLU A 48 1.43 0.61 -17.88
C GLU A 48 2.74 1.30 -18.26
N GLN A 49 3.61 1.62 -17.29
CA GLN A 49 4.93 2.18 -17.60
C GLN A 49 5.82 1.18 -18.36
N CYS A 50 5.74 -0.11 -18.05
CA CYS A 50 6.42 -1.15 -18.82
C CYS A 50 5.94 -1.17 -20.28
N ARG A 51 4.61 -1.17 -20.49
CA ARG A 51 4.02 -1.16 -21.84
C ARG A 51 4.43 0.08 -22.62
N GLN A 52 4.31 1.25 -22.01
CA GLN A 52 4.70 2.54 -22.60
C GLN A 52 6.17 2.57 -23.00
N LYS A 53 7.05 1.94 -22.23
CA LYS A 53 8.48 1.82 -22.56
C LYS A 53 8.69 0.99 -23.83
N VAL A 54 8.02 -0.17 -23.94
CA VAL A 54 8.09 -1.02 -25.14
C VAL A 54 7.58 -0.27 -26.38
N GLU A 55 6.41 0.37 -26.26
CA GLU A 55 5.81 1.17 -27.33
C GLU A 55 6.73 2.32 -27.78
N THR A 56 7.25 3.08 -26.82
CA THR A 56 8.14 4.22 -27.07
C THR A 56 9.41 3.76 -27.79
N LYS A 57 10.01 2.65 -27.35
CA LYS A 57 11.17 2.08 -28.02
C LYS A 57 10.88 1.69 -29.46
N LEU A 58 9.73 1.05 -29.72
CA LEU A 58 9.35 0.65 -31.08
C LEU A 58 9.06 1.85 -31.99
N LEU A 59 8.49 2.92 -31.44
CA LEU A 59 8.23 4.18 -32.16
C LEU A 59 9.50 4.91 -32.58
N TYR A 60 10.53 4.94 -31.72
CA TYR A 60 11.74 5.72 -31.96
C TYR A 60 12.94 4.91 -32.49
N ALA A 61 12.96 3.58 -32.28
CA ALA A 61 14.03 2.71 -32.77
C ALA A 61 13.65 1.94 -34.06
N GLY A 62 12.37 1.92 -34.44
CA GLY A 62 11.83 1.00 -35.46
C GLY A 62 11.64 1.58 -36.85
N GLY A 63 12.70 2.09 -37.50
CA GLY A 63 12.65 2.44 -38.93
C GLY A 63 11.49 3.37 -39.35
N PRO A 64 11.16 3.49 -40.66
CA PRO A 64 10.12 4.40 -41.11
C PRO A 64 8.73 3.99 -40.60
N VAL A 65 7.95 4.98 -40.13
CA VAL A 65 6.58 4.90 -39.53
C VAL A 65 5.58 4.01 -40.30
N ARG A 66 5.83 3.70 -41.58
CA ARG A 66 4.96 2.89 -42.45
C ARG A 66 4.79 1.41 -42.05
N SER A 67 5.56 0.89 -41.09
CA SER A 67 5.39 -0.47 -40.54
C SER A 67 4.76 -0.52 -39.14
N PHE A 68 4.21 0.60 -38.63
CA PHE A 68 3.55 0.63 -37.32
C PHE A 68 2.27 -0.21 -37.32
N LYS A 69 2.29 -1.31 -36.58
CA LYS A 69 1.15 -2.22 -36.39
C LYS A 69 0.73 -2.20 -34.92
N PRO A 70 -0.29 -1.41 -34.54
CA PRO A 70 -0.64 -1.18 -33.15
C PRO A 70 -0.98 -2.47 -32.39
N GLU A 71 -1.69 -3.42 -33.04
CA GLU A 71 -2.05 -4.70 -32.42
C GLU A 71 -0.86 -5.63 -32.19
N GLU A 72 0.18 -5.58 -33.04
CA GLU A 72 1.40 -6.36 -32.88
C GLU A 72 2.27 -5.77 -31.77
N ILE A 73 2.32 -4.43 -31.69
CA ILE A 73 3.00 -3.68 -30.64
C ILE A 73 2.35 -3.92 -29.27
N ALA A 74 1.02 -3.83 -29.18
CA ALA A 74 0.29 -4.09 -27.94
C ALA A 74 0.54 -5.51 -27.43
N ARG A 75 0.46 -6.53 -28.31
CA ARG A 75 0.77 -7.93 -27.95
C ARG A 75 2.22 -8.09 -27.48
N THR A 76 3.17 -7.47 -28.19
CA THR A 76 4.59 -7.51 -27.79
C THR A 76 4.81 -6.86 -26.43
N ALA A 77 4.13 -5.73 -26.16
CA ALA A 77 4.18 -5.06 -24.87
C ALA A 77 3.60 -5.93 -23.76
N ASP A 78 2.46 -6.57 -23.98
CA ASP A 78 1.84 -7.50 -23.03
C ASP A 78 2.74 -8.70 -22.73
N ASP A 79 3.28 -9.34 -23.76
CA ASP A 79 4.18 -10.49 -23.60
C ASP A 79 5.46 -10.10 -22.85
N THR A 80 6.03 -8.93 -23.17
CA THR A 80 7.24 -8.40 -22.50
C THR A 80 6.95 -8.07 -21.04
N CYS A 81 5.79 -7.50 -20.75
CA CYS A 81 5.42 -7.00 -19.42
C CYS A 81 4.69 -8.03 -18.55
N LYS A 82 4.44 -9.25 -19.05
CA LYS A 82 3.80 -10.33 -18.31
C LYS A 82 4.48 -10.63 -16.97
N SER A 83 5.82 -10.72 -16.97
CA SER A 83 6.58 -10.98 -15.74
C SER A 83 6.45 -9.87 -14.69
N VAL A 84 6.24 -8.62 -15.11
CA VAL A 84 5.96 -7.49 -14.22
C VAL A 84 4.58 -7.64 -13.58
N ALA A 85 3.58 -8.01 -14.38
CA ALA A 85 2.24 -8.29 -13.86
C ALA A 85 2.21 -9.45 -12.86
N GLU A 86 2.97 -10.53 -13.13
CA GLU A 86 3.11 -11.67 -12.21
C GLU A 86 3.78 -11.27 -10.88
N LYS A 87 4.83 -10.44 -10.92
CA LYS A 87 5.46 -9.90 -9.70
C LYS A 87 4.51 -8.99 -8.93
N ASN A 88 3.75 -8.14 -9.64
CA ASN A 88 2.72 -7.29 -9.03
C ASN A 88 1.63 -8.12 -8.32
N ALA A 89 1.26 -9.29 -8.85
CA ALA A 89 0.32 -10.17 -8.19
C ALA A 89 0.84 -10.68 -6.83
N THR A 90 2.15 -10.90 -6.70
CA THR A 90 2.76 -11.24 -5.40
C THR A 90 2.75 -10.04 -4.46
N ALA A 91 3.09 -8.85 -4.94
CA ALA A 91 3.01 -7.61 -4.16
C ALA A 91 1.58 -7.34 -3.65
N ARG A 92 0.54 -7.56 -4.47
CA ARG A 92 -0.87 -7.46 -4.04
C ARG A 92 -1.22 -8.40 -2.90
N LYS A 93 -0.63 -9.60 -2.86
CA LYS A 93 -0.87 -10.54 -1.75
C LYS A 93 -0.22 -10.10 -0.45
N ILE A 94 0.95 -9.47 -0.53
CA ILE A 94 1.61 -8.84 0.62
C ILE A 94 0.75 -7.69 1.14
N ASP A 95 0.25 -6.86 0.23
CA ASP A 95 -0.65 -5.76 0.54
C ASP A 95 -1.97 -6.25 1.18
N ALA A 96 -2.56 -7.33 0.67
CA ALA A 96 -3.73 -7.97 1.27
C ALA A 96 -3.50 -8.36 2.74
N VAL A 97 -2.35 -8.97 3.08
CA VAL A 97 -2.02 -9.28 4.49
C VAL A 97 -2.00 -8.02 5.36
N LEU A 98 -1.49 -6.90 4.84
CA LEU A 98 -1.47 -5.64 5.56
C LEU A 98 -2.89 -5.07 5.74
N PHE A 99 -3.72 -5.17 4.71
CA PHE A 99 -5.14 -4.81 4.77
C PHE A 99 -5.89 -5.64 5.80
N ASP A 100 -5.75 -6.96 5.74
CA ASP A 100 -6.45 -7.93 6.58
C ASP A 100 -6.02 -7.80 8.04
N TYR A 101 -4.74 -7.50 8.28
CA TYR A 101 -4.26 -7.11 9.60
C TYR A 101 -4.99 -5.88 10.14
N ALA A 102 -5.07 -4.83 9.33
CA ALA A 102 -5.75 -3.61 9.74
C ALA A 102 -7.26 -3.82 9.90
N ASP A 103 -7.89 -4.63 9.06
CA ASP A 103 -9.30 -4.99 9.20
C ASP A 103 -9.59 -5.72 10.50
N LYS A 104 -8.79 -6.75 10.77
CA LYS A 104 -8.86 -7.49 12.02
C LYS A 104 -8.61 -6.61 13.24
N LEU A 105 -7.61 -5.74 13.19
CA LEU A 105 -7.31 -4.81 14.28
C LEU A 105 -8.45 -3.81 14.50
N SER A 106 -9.07 -3.30 13.43
CA SER A 106 -10.24 -2.41 13.52
C SER A 106 -11.44 -3.12 14.16
N ALA A 107 -11.71 -4.38 13.76
CA ALA A 107 -12.76 -5.20 14.35
C ALA A 107 -12.53 -5.48 15.84
N LEU A 108 -11.29 -5.80 16.22
CA LEU A 108 -10.87 -6.01 17.61
C LEU A 108 -10.97 -4.75 18.46
N ALA A 109 -10.68 -3.57 17.89
CA ALA A 109 -10.76 -2.30 18.59
C ALA A 109 -12.18 -1.70 18.66
N GLY A 110 -13.15 -2.30 17.97
CA GLY A 110 -14.58 -2.08 18.16
C GLY A 110 -15.21 -3.11 19.10
N ASP A 111 -16.54 -3.12 19.18
CA ASP A 111 -17.29 -4.08 20.02
C ASP A 111 -17.59 -5.41 19.29
N GLY A 112 -16.87 -5.68 18.20
CA GLY A 112 -17.15 -6.76 17.26
C GLY A 112 -16.41 -8.07 17.55
N VAL A 113 -16.85 -9.13 16.87
CA VAL A 113 -16.07 -10.36 16.73
C VAL A 113 -15.17 -10.21 15.51
N ALA A 114 -13.86 -10.34 15.71
CA ALA A 114 -12.92 -10.38 14.61
C ALA A 114 -12.91 -11.80 14.03
N SER A 115 -13.56 -11.97 12.89
CA SER A 115 -13.64 -13.25 12.18
C SER A 115 -12.26 -13.64 11.64
N SER A 116 -12.02 -14.93 11.49
CA SER A 116 -10.87 -15.41 10.73
C SER A 116 -10.99 -14.98 9.27
N VAL A 117 -9.87 -14.59 8.67
CA VAL A 117 -9.81 -14.40 7.22
C VAL A 117 -9.64 -15.77 6.57
N ASP A 118 -10.52 -16.09 5.62
CA ASP A 118 -10.60 -17.40 4.95
C ASP A 118 -9.61 -17.54 3.78
N ASP A 119 -8.53 -16.75 3.81
CA ASP A 119 -7.50 -16.75 2.78
C ASP A 119 -6.44 -17.82 3.02
N ASP A 120 -6.00 -18.49 1.94
CA ASP A 120 -4.91 -19.48 1.94
C ASP A 120 -3.55 -18.80 2.14
N TYR A 121 -3.28 -18.38 3.38
CA TYR A 121 -1.99 -17.83 3.76
C TYR A 121 -0.90 -18.90 3.96
N ASP A 122 -1.26 -20.18 4.07
CA ASP A 122 -0.30 -21.28 4.09
C ASP A 122 0.44 -21.37 2.74
N GLY A 123 -0.28 -21.14 1.63
CA GLY A 123 0.32 -20.93 0.31
C GLY A 123 1.11 -19.63 0.18
N LEU A 124 0.79 -18.60 0.97
CA LEU A 124 1.45 -17.30 0.94
C LEU A 124 2.85 -17.35 1.55
N SER A 125 3.07 -18.07 2.66
CA SER A 125 4.41 -18.20 3.28
C SER A 125 5.51 -18.64 2.29
N LYS A 126 5.19 -19.58 1.38
CA LYS A 126 6.12 -20.01 0.32
C LYS A 126 6.40 -18.90 -0.70
N LYS A 127 5.38 -18.12 -1.06
CA LYS A 127 5.52 -17.00 -2.00
C LYS A 127 6.29 -15.83 -1.37
N LEU A 128 6.08 -15.56 -0.09
CA LEU A 128 6.82 -14.55 0.68
C LEU A 128 8.31 -14.88 0.75
N ALA A 129 8.66 -16.17 0.93
CA ALA A 129 10.06 -16.60 0.91
C ALA A 129 10.77 -16.34 -0.43
N GLY A 130 10.01 -16.22 -1.53
CA GLY A 130 10.50 -15.88 -2.86
C GLY A 130 10.43 -14.39 -3.21
N PHE A 131 9.89 -13.55 -2.31
CA PHE A 131 9.78 -12.11 -2.55
C PHE A 131 11.05 -11.40 -2.07
N GLU A 132 11.84 -10.89 -3.02
CA GLU A 132 13.20 -10.37 -2.78
C GLU A 132 13.25 -9.22 -1.76
N GLU A 133 12.17 -8.45 -1.66
CA GLU A 133 12.06 -7.31 -0.77
C GLU A 133 11.78 -7.67 0.70
N ILE A 134 11.48 -8.94 1.01
CA ILE A 134 11.33 -9.41 2.40
C ILE A 134 12.64 -10.06 2.85
N PRO A 135 13.32 -9.54 3.89
CA PRO A 135 14.51 -10.18 4.43
C PRO A 135 14.21 -11.57 4.96
N LYS A 136 15.08 -12.55 4.66
CA LYS A 136 14.85 -13.97 4.99
C LYS A 136 14.71 -14.19 6.50
N GLU A 137 15.49 -13.47 7.29
CA GLU A 137 15.46 -13.47 8.75
C GLU A 137 14.16 -12.93 9.35
N LYS A 138 13.33 -12.23 8.56
CA LYS A 138 12.02 -11.69 8.98
C LYS A 138 10.83 -12.53 8.55
N LEU A 139 11.04 -13.57 7.74
CA LEU A 139 9.96 -14.44 7.25
C LEU A 139 9.18 -15.14 8.38
N ALA A 140 9.84 -15.45 9.49
CA ALA A 140 9.19 -16.05 10.65
C ALA A 140 8.16 -15.10 11.28
N ALA A 141 8.47 -13.81 11.43
CA ALA A 141 7.56 -12.80 11.96
C ALA A 141 6.35 -12.62 11.04
N VAL A 142 6.58 -12.54 9.72
CA VAL A 142 5.49 -12.43 8.73
C VAL A 142 4.60 -13.68 8.74
N THR A 143 5.20 -14.87 8.84
CA THR A 143 4.44 -16.13 8.94
C THR A 143 3.62 -16.19 10.23
N ALA A 144 4.15 -15.66 11.34
CA ALA A 144 3.41 -15.57 12.59
C ALA A 144 2.20 -14.63 12.46
N LEU A 145 2.35 -13.49 11.77
CA LEU A 145 1.24 -12.59 11.47
C LEU A 145 0.17 -13.28 10.63
N ALA A 146 0.54 -13.97 9.55
CA ALA A 146 -0.40 -14.73 8.73
C ALA A 146 -1.21 -15.76 9.54
N LYS A 147 -0.55 -16.50 10.43
CA LYS A 147 -1.22 -17.43 11.36
C LYS A 147 -2.12 -16.73 12.36
N PHE A 148 -1.78 -15.52 12.78
CA PHE A 148 -2.65 -14.73 13.62
C PHE A 148 -3.93 -14.35 12.87
N LEU A 149 -3.86 -13.95 11.59
CA LEU A 149 -5.03 -13.57 10.79
C LEU A 149 -6.07 -14.68 10.65
N THR A 150 -5.65 -15.95 10.57
CA THR A 150 -6.55 -17.10 10.44
C THR A 150 -7.25 -17.51 11.74
N ARG A 151 -6.86 -16.97 12.90
CA ARG A 151 -7.51 -17.28 14.19
C ARG A 151 -8.77 -16.44 14.38
N THR A 152 -9.83 -16.99 14.97
CA THR A 152 -10.95 -16.15 15.43
C THR A 152 -10.62 -15.53 16.79
N ALA A 153 -11.00 -14.28 17.03
CA ALA A 153 -10.84 -13.62 18.33
C ALA A 153 -12.17 -13.02 18.83
N ILE A 154 -12.45 -13.20 20.12
CA ILE A 154 -13.74 -12.88 20.76
C ILE A 154 -13.61 -11.62 21.63
N ALA A 155 -14.64 -10.76 21.63
CA ALA A 155 -14.68 -9.47 22.29
C ALA A 155 -14.40 -9.49 23.82
N GLN A 156 -14.66 -10.59 24.53
CA GLN A 156 -14.48 -10.66 25.98
C GLN A 156 -13.00 -10.55 26.42
N ALA A 157 -12.07 -10.66 25.47
CA ALA A 157 -10.63 -10.48 25.65
C ALA A 157 -10.07 -9.28 24.85
N GLN A 158 -10.89 -8.29 24.52
CA GLN A 158 -10.57 -7.17 23.60
C GLN A 158 -9.15 -6.59 23.78
N LYS A 159 -8.78 -6.21 25.01
CA LYS A 159 -7.46 -5.62 25.31
C LYS A 159 -6.31 -6.60 25.05
N GLN A 160 -6.48 -7.88 25.37
CA GLN A 160 -5.47 -8.92 25.12
C GLN A 160 -5.35 -9.22 23.62
N ALA A 161 -6.47 -9.28 22.91
CA ALA A 161 -6.48 -9.50 21.46
C ALA A 161 -5.85 -8.33 20.69
N VAL A 162 -6.11 -7.09 21.13
CA VAL A 162 -5.44 -5.90 20.59
C VAL A 162 -3.95 -5.91 20.94
N ALA A 163 -3.56 -6.31 22.16
CA ALA A 163 -2.14 -6.46 22.50
C ALA A 163 -1.44 -7.52 21.62
N GLU A 164 -2.05 -8.69 21.41
CA GLU A 164 -1.53 -9.73 20.50
C GLU A 164 -1.40 -9.20 19.07
N ALA A 165 -2.40 -8.48 18.56
CA ALA A 165 -2.33 -7.86 17.24
C ALA A 165 -1.20 -6.82 17.13
N LEU A 166 -0.98 -6.01 18.17
CA LEU A 166 0.08 -5.01 18.22
C LEU A 166 1.47 -5.65 18.40
N ASP A 167 1.56 -6.87 18.95
CA ASP A 167 2.81 -7.62 19.04
C ASP A 167 3.36 -8.06 17.67
N HIS A 168 2.53 -8.05 16.62
CA HIS A 168 2.96 -8.24 15.24
C HIS A 168 3.56 -6.97 14.58
N GLU A 169 3.92 -5.95 15.37
CA GLU A 169 4.57 -4.70 14.90
C GLU A 169 5.69 -4.94 13.88
N GLU A 170 6.60 -5.87 14.16
CA GLU A 170 7.74 -6.16 13.29
C GLU A 170 7.30 -6.67 11.92
N ALA A 171 6.33 -7.59 11.89
CA ALA A 171 5.83 -8.17 10.65
C ALA A 171 5.15 -7.11 9.78
N VAL A 172 4.30 -6.28 10.38
CA VAL A 172 3.60 -5.18 9.69
C VAL A 172 4.60 -4.17 9.12
N GLY A 173 5.64 -3.82 9.90
CA GLY A 173 6.71 -2.94 9.44
C GLY A 173 7.50 -3.54 8.27
N VAL A 174 7.81 -4.83 8.31
CA VAL A 174 8.51 -5.55 7.23
C VAL A 174 7.67 -5.58 5.96
N LEU A 175 6.36 -5.83 6.05
CA LEU A 175 5.48 -5.83 4.88
C LEU A 175 5.37 -4.43 4.25
N GLY A 176 5.20 -3.39 5.09
CA GLY A 176 5.20 -2.01 4.62
C GLY A 176 6.51 -1.62 3.92
N ASP A 177 7.66 -1.95 4.51
CA ASP A 177 8.98 -1.69 3.92
C ASP A 177 9.16 -2.46 2.60
N ALA A 178 8.75 -3.73 2.57
CA ALA A 178 8.87 -4.55 1.36
C ALA A 178 8.04 -3.98 0.20
N LEU A 179 6.82 -3.53 0.47
CA LEU A 179 5.97 -2.89 -0.54
C LEU A 179 6.55 -1.56 -1.05
N VAL A 180 7.14 -0.76 -0.16
CA VAL A 180 7.85 0.47 -0.52
C VAL A 180 9.07 0.18 -1.39
N LEU A 181 9.90 -0.79 -1.00
CA LEU A 181 11.07 -1.20 -1.76
C LEU A 181 10.67 -1.71 -3.14
N TYR A 182 9.60 -2.50 -3.21
CA TYR A 182 9.06 -3.00 -4.46
C TYR A 182 8.57 -1.86 -5.35
N ALA A 183 7.78 -0.93 -4.81
CA ALA A 183 7.30 0.23 -5.54
C ALA A 183 8.46 1.09 -6.06
N ARG A 184 9.49 1.33 -5.24
CA ARG A 184 10.68 2.08 -5.66
C ARG A 184 11.43 1.37 -6.79
N ARG A 185 11.66 0.06 -6.65
CA ARG A 185 12.41 -0.73 -7.63
C ARG A 185 11.65 -0.88 -8.94
N ALA A 186 10.39 -1.31 -8.87
CA ALA A 186 9.58 -1.60 -10.04
C ALA A 186 9.07 -0.30 -10.67
N TYR A 187 8.16 0.42 -9.99
CA TYR A 187 7.57 1.63 -10.52
C TYR A 187 8.60 2.75 -10.71
N GLY A 188 9.38 3.04 -9.67
CA GLY A 188 10.43 4.07 -9.72
C GLY A 188 11.52 3.76 -10.76
N GLY A 189 11.86 2.49 -10.95
CA GLY A 189 12.79 2.06 -12.00
C GLY A 189 12.27 2.40 -13.40
N PHE A 190 11.00 2.11 -13.69
CA PHE A 190 10.40 2.47 -14.99
C PHE A 190 10.28 3.98 -15.21
N LEU A 191 9.98 4.76 -14.16
CA LEU A 191 9.97 6.23 -14.26
C LEU A 191 11.36 6.78 -14.58
N ALA A 192 12.40 6.30 -13.90
CA ALA A 192 13.78 6.71 -14.14
C ALA A 192 14.24 6.35 -15.56
N ASP A 193 13.92 5.15 -16.03
CA ASP A 193 14.21 4.71 -17.39
C ASP A 193 13.49 5.59 -18.43
N SER A 194 12.20 5.86 -18.23
CA SER A 194 11.40 6.70 -19.13
C SER A 194 11.94 8.13 -19.21
N LYS A 195 12.36 8.71 -18.07
CA LYS A 195 12.98 10.04 -18.00
C LYS A 195 14.29 10.10 -18.80
N ARG A 196 15.13 9.06 -18.67
CA ARG A 196 16.37 8.94 -19.45
C ARG A 196 16.08 8.82 -20.95
N GLU A 197 15.13 7.97 -21.33
CA GLU A 197 14.72 7.76 -22.73
C GLU A 197 14.14 9.03 -23.36
N ILE A 198 13.31 9.79 -22.63
CA ILE A 198 12.81 11.09 -23.08
C ILE A 198 13.96 12.04 -23.44
N GLY A 199 15.01 12.09 -22.63
CA GLY A 199 16.20 12.90 -22.92
C GLY A 199 16.86 12.48 -24.23
N ILE A 200 17.14 11.18 -24.37
CA ILE A 200 17.76 10.60 -25.58
C ILE A 200 16.94 10.91 -26.84
N TYR A 201 15.62 10.67 -26.80
CA TYR A 201 14.77 10.92 -27.97
C TYR A 201 14.59 12.41 -28.27
N SER A 202 14.54 13.26 -27.24
CA SER A 202 14.45 14.71 -27.44
C SER A 202 15.69 15.25 -28.14
N ASP A 203 16.88 14.78 -27.76
CA ASP A 203 18.13 15.22 -28.37
C ASP A 203 18.26 14.69 -29.81
N ALA A 204 17.93 13.42 -30.04
CA ALA A 204 17.96 12.81 -31.37
C ALA A 204 16.94 13.42 -32.36
N LEU A 205 15.83 13.98 -31.87
CA LEU A 205 14.89 14.75 -32.69
C LEU A 205 15.39 16.16 -33.01
N ARG A 206 16.18 16.77 -32.12
CA ARG A 206 16.73 18.12 -32.31
C ARG A 206 17.93 18.12 -33.25
N ASP A 207 18.79 17.11 -33.15
CA ASP A 207 19.99 16.98 -33.98
C ASP A 207 19.72 16.31 -35.35
N GLY A 208 18.51 15.78 -35.55
CA GLY A 208 18.08 15.15 -36.81
C GLY A 208 18.51 13.70 -36.98
N SER A 209 19.06 13.06 -35.93
CA SER A 209 19.42 11.63 -35.95
C SER A 209 18.20 10.72 -36.12
N ILE A 210 17.01 11.18 -35.73
CA ILE A 210 15.74 10.53 -36.03
C ILE A 210 15.08 11.24 -37.23
N ALA A 211 14.92 10.50 -38.33
CA ALA A 211 14.31 11.03 -39.55
C ALA A 211 12.82 11.34 -39.35
N ALA A 212 12.49 12.62 -39.17
CA ALA A 212 11.13 13.12 -39.05
C ALA A 212 10.98 14.44 -39.83
N SER A 213 9.77 14.72 -40.33
CA SER A 213 9.48 16.05 -40.88
C SER A 213 9.56 17.12 -39.77
N PRO A 214 9.88 18.39 -40.07
CA PRO A 214 10.00 19.42 -39.04
C PRO A 214 8.74 19.60 -38.17
N LEU A 215 7.56 19.43 -38.76
CA LEU A 215 6.29 19.49 -38.01
C LEU A 215 6.15 18.27 -37.08
N LEU A 216 6.44 17.06 -37.57
CA LEU A 216 6.36 15.84 -36.78
C LEU A 216 7.35 15.86 -35.60
N ALA A 217 8.58 16.32 -35.84
CA ALA A 217 9.60 16.45 -34.80
C ALA A 217 9.14 17.41 -33.67
N LYS A 218 8.54 18.56 -34.03
CA LYS A 218 7.98 19.50 -33.04
C LYS A 218 6.85 18.88 -32.22
N LEU A 219 5.93 18.16 -32.86
CA LEU A 219 4.84 17.47 -32.16
C LEU A 219 5.37 16.39 -31.21
N GLN A 220 6.35 15.60 -31.63
CA GLN A 220 6.98 14.58 -30.79
C GLN A 220 7.73 15.19 -29.60
N LEU A 221 8.45 16.31 -29.80
CA LEU A 221 9.11 17.04 -28.71
C LEU A 221 8.10 17.57 -27.68
N MET A 222 6.94 18.07 -28.11
CA MET A 222 5.87 18.50 -27.20
C MET A 222 5.31 17.34 -26.38
N GLU A 223 5.09 16.18 -27.01
CA GLU A 223 4.60 14.98 -26.33
C GLU A 223 5.62 14.44 -25.33
N LEU A 224 6.90 14.40 -25.70
CA LEU A 224 8.00 14.03 -24.79
C LEU A 224 8.10 14.99 -23.60
N HIS A 225 7.91 16.30 -23.81
CA HIS A 225 7.87 17.29 -22.73
C HIS A 225 6.70 17.06 -21.78
N LYS A 226 5.49 16.82 -22.30
CA LYS A 226 4.30 16.49 -21.49
C LYS A 226 4.54 15.24 -20.65
N LYS A 227 5.12 14.19 -21.23
CA LYS A 227 5.49 12.96 -20.50
C LYS A 227 6.50 13.25 -19.39
N SER A 228 7.50 14.09 -19.63
CA SER A 228 8.49 14.48 -18.61
C SER A 228 7.84 15.16 -17.40
N LEU A 229 6.89 16.09 -17.63
CA LEU A 229 6.14 16.73 -16.55
C LEU A 229 5.30 15.70 -15.76
N ALA A 230 4.65 14.76 -16.44
CA ALA A 230 3.87 13.72 -15.77
C ALA A 230 4.74 12.79 -14.92
N ILE A 231 5.94 12.43 -15.39
CA ILE A 231 6.91 11.63 -14.62
C ILE A 231 7.31 12.36 -13.32
N ALA A 232 7.55 13.66 -13.37
CA ALA A 232 7.94 14.44 -12.19
C ALA A 232 6.85 14.43 -11.09
N GLU A 233 5.56 14.45 -11.46
CA GLU A 233 4.47 14.29 -10.49
C GLU A 233 4.40 12.86 -9.95
N ARG A 234 4.56 11.85 -10.82
CA ARG A 234 4.54 10.43 -10.44
C ARG A 234 5.68 10.04 -9.50
N GLU A 235 6.87 10.64 -9.63
CA GLU A 235 8.01 10.43 -8.72
C GLU A 235 7.66 10.80 -7.27
N LYS A 236 6.77 11.79 -7.05
CA LYS A 236 6.38 12.25 -5.69
C LYS A 236 5.52 11.23 -4.94
N VAL A 237 4.83 10.34 -5.66
CA VAL A 237 3.98 9.31 -5.05
C VAL A 237 4.84 8.35 -4.21
N ILE A 238 5.99 7.91 -4.73
CA ILE A 238 6.89 6.98 -4.03
C ILE A 238 7.39 7.59 -2.71
N SER A 239 7.83 8.86 -2.74
CA SER A 239 8.27 9.55 -1.52
C SER A 239 7.14 9.72 -0.50
N SER A 240 5.91 9.97 -0.95
CA SER A 240 4.75 10.12 -0.06
C SER A 240 4.32 8.79 0.54
N LEU A 241 4.45 7.70 -0.22
CA LEU A 241 4.23 6.35 0.26
C LEU A 241 5.26 5.96 1.34
N GLU A 242 6.54 6.24 1.09
CA GLU A 242 7.63 6.03 2.06
C GLU A 242 7.35 6.73 3.39
N LYS A 243 6.93 8.00 3.35
CA LYS A 243 6.57 8.76 4.56
C LYS A 243 5.36 8.17 5.29
N SER A 244 4.33 7.78 4.54
CA SER A 244 3.13 7.16 5.11
C SER A 244 3.44 5.84 5.82
N VAL A 245 4.25 4.99 5.20
CA VAL A 245 4.70 3.71 5.79
C VAL A 245 5.62 3.95 7.00
N ALA A 246 6.53 4.93 6.94
CA ALA A 246 7.36 5.29 8.09
C ALA A 246 6.50 5.75 9.27
N GLN A 247 5.55 6.65 9.05
CA GLN A 247 4.64 7.13 10.08
C GLN A 247 3.69 6.02 10.58
N MET A 248 3.30 5.07 9.73
CA MET A 248 2.53 3.90 10.13
C MET A 248 3.31 3.05 11.13
N LYS A 249 4.59 2.76 10.84
CA LYS A 249 5.48 2.01 11.74
C LYS A 249 5.67 2.72 13.07
N GLU A 250 5.89 4.04 13.05
CA GLU A 250 6.00 4.83 14.27
C GLU A 250 4.72 4.79 15.11
N SER A 251 3.56 4.96 14.47
CA SER A 251 2.26 4.92 15.15
C SER A 251 1.98 3.55 15.74
N LEU A 252 2.30 2.47 15.03
CA LEU A 252 2.13 1.10 15.52
C LEU A 252 3.01 0.81 16.74
N LYS A 253 4.29 1.21 16.66
CA LYS A 253 5.24 1.13 17.78
C LYS A 253 4.77 1.93 18.99
N ASP A 254 4.20 3.11 18.75
CA ASP A 254 3.65 3.97 19.80
C ASP A 254 2.47 3.31 20.51
N LEU A 255 1.51 2.76 19.75
CA LEU A 255 0.36 2.04 20.31
C LEU A 255 0.82 0.82 21.11
N ARG A 256 1.76 0.02 20.59
CA ARG A 256 2.29 -1.15 21.28
C ARG A 256 3.02 -0.79 22.58
N LYS A 257 3.79 0.30 22.61
CA LYS A 257 4.48 0.73 23.84
C LYS A 257 3.53 1.24 24.92
N ASN A 258 2.33 1.68 24.54
CA ASN A 258 1.40 2.38 25.41
C ASN A 258 0.03 1.67 25.48
N LEU A 259 0.03 0.33 25.58
CA LEU A 259 -1.18 -0.51 25.62
C LEU A 259 -2.18 -0.12 26.72
N ASP A 260 -1.69 0.44 27.84
CA ASP A 260 -2.53 0.88 28.95
C ASP A 260 -3.14 2.27 28.74
N GLN A 261 -2.69 2.99 27.70
CA GLN A 261 -3.03 4.39 27.40
C GLN A 261 -3.61 4.56 26.00
N LEU A 262 -4.13 3.48 25.39
CA LEU A 262 -4.67 3.50 24.03
C LEU A 262 -5.84 4.49 23.87
N SER A 263 -6.59 4.79 24.93
CA SER A 263 -7.66 5.79 24.90
C SER A 263 -7.17 7.24 25.00
N ASP A 264 -5.89 7.45 25.30
CA ASP A 264 -5.38 8.77 25.67
C ASP A 264 -5.31 9.70 24.46
N LYS A 265 -5.63 10.98 24.70
CA LYS A 265 -5.60 12.03 23.67
C LYS A 265 -4.25 12.10 22.97
N GLN A 266 -3.15 11.91 23.70
CA GLN A 266 -1.80 11.95 23.15
C GLN A 266 -1.53 10.81 22.16
N ARG A 267 -2.13 9.62 22.32
CA ARG A 267 -1.99 8.52 21.34
C ARG A 267 -2.79 8.80 20.09
N ARG A 268 -3.97 9.41 20.25
CA ARG A 268 -4.75 9.90 19.13
C ARG A 268 -4.00 10.96 18.31
N GLU A 269 -3.22 11.82 18.95
CA GLU A 269 -2.40 12.83 18.25
C GLU A 269 -1.32 12.19 17.36
N GLU A 270 -0.69 11.09 17.79
CA GLU A 270 0.26 10.35 16.95
C GLU A 270 -0.44 9.73 15.73
N VAL A 271 -1.61 9.12 15.92
CA VAL A 271 -2.40 8.58 14.80
C VAL A 271 -2.91 9.67 13.85
N VAL A 272 -3.15 10.89 14.35
CA VAL A 272 -3.48 12.04 13.51
C VAL A 272 -2.29 12.44 12.61
N LYS A 273 -1.04 12.24 13.04
CA LYS A 273 0.11 12.45 12.14
C LYS A 273 0.08 11.46 10.99
N LEU A 274 -0.21 10.18 11.27
CA LEU A 274 -0.42 9.17 10.22
C LEU A 274 -1.52 9.59 9.23
N ALA A 275 -2.69 10.01 9.72
CA ALA A 275 -3.77 10.47 8.86
C ALA A 275 -3.39 11.66 7.95
N LYS A 276 -2.47 12.54 8.40
CA LYS A 276 -1.96 13.64 7.57
C LYS A 276 -1.07 13.12 6.44
N GLU A 277 -0.15 12.20 6.74
CA GLU A 277 0.73 11.61 5.72
C GLU A 277 -0.08 10.80 4.70
N VAL A 278 -1.07 10.01 5.15
CA VAL A 278 -1.98 9.28 4.25
C VAL A 278 -2.77 10.24 3.36
N ARG A 279 -3.30 11.34 3.90
CA ARG A 279 -3.96 12.36 3.08
C ARG A 279 -3.02 12.94 2.03
N ALA A 280 -1.78 13.23 2.39
CA ALA A 280 -0.78 13.74 1.44
C ALA A 280 -0.47 12.72 0.34
N LEU A 281 -0.38 11.43 0.68
CA LEU A 281 -0.23 10.34 -0.29
C LEU A 281 -1.39 10.31 -1.30
N TYR A 282 -2.64 10.35 -0.84
CA TYR A 282 -3.80 10.36 -1.75
C TYR A 282 -3.85 11.60 -2.64
N GLN A 283 -3.44 12.76 -2.14
CA GLN A 283 -3.31 13.96 -2.97
C GLN A 283 -2.24 13.83 -4.06
N GLN A 284 -1.16 13.06 -3.82
CA GLN A 284 -0.18 12.78 -4.87
C GLN A 284 -0.71 11.75 -5.86
N LEU A 285 -1.44 10.73 -5.40
CA LEU A 285 -2.07 9.74 -6.28
C LEU A 285 -3.04 10.38 -7.27
N ASP A 286 -3.94 11.25 -6.78
CA ASP A 286 -4.93 11.98 -7.60
C ASP A 286 -4.28 12.90 -8.65
N LYS A 287 -3.09 13.42 -8.37
CA LYS A 287 -2.33 14.22 -9.34
C LYS A 287 -1.57 13.38 -10.36
N ALA A 288 -1.20 12.16 -10.00
CA ALA A 288 -0.30 11.30 -10.76
C ALA A 288 -1.02 10.39 -11.76
N PHE A 289 -2.29 10.06 -11.51
CA PHE A 289 -3.11 9.08 -12.23
C PHE A 289 -4.48 9.66 -12.58
#